data_AF-A0A3Q9HPJ0-F1
#
_entry.id   AF-A0A3Q9HPJ0-F1
#
_cell.length_a   1.000
_cell.length_b   1.000
_cell.length_c   1.000
_cell.angle_alpha   90.00
_cell.angle_beta   90.00
_cell.angle_gamma   90.00
#
_symmetry.space_group_name_H-M   'P 1'
#
loop_
_entity.id
_entity.type
_entity.pdbx_description
1 polymer ?
#
loop_
_entity_poly.entity_id
_entity_poly.type
_entity_poly.pdbx_seq_one_letter_code
_entity_poly.pdbx_strand_id
1 'polypeptide(L)'
;MGNFLLGILLFAIATSVLYAWGYVKSQRHSQQIQIKFKKKAWNALLNMLMEKDEIEFKVLKEGLRHIEVKGSFLSGIKVKVQQPGELAKTLLMEMEQKGILKIHSWGEILKYELKDHNLKEVQ
;
A
#
# COMPACT_ATOMS: atom_id res chain seq x y z
N MET A 1 46.97 -15.91 24.85
CA MET A 1 45.89 -16.47 23.99
C MET A 1 44.48 -16.09 24.45
N GLY A 2 44.16 -16.03 25.76
CA GLY A 2 42.81 -15.68 26.25
C GLY A 2 42.26 -14.31 25.81
N ASN A 3 43.08 -13.27 25.78
CA ASN A 3 42.61 -11.91 25.43
C ASN A 3 42.24 -11.74 23.94
N PHE A 4 42.83 -12.52 23.05
CA PHE A 4 42.49 -12.50 21.62
C PHE A 4 41.12 -13.10 21.35
N LEU A 5 40.80 -14.21 22.02
CA LEU A 5 39.48 -14.86 21.94
C LEU A 5 38.37 -13.94 22.46
N LEU A 6 38.63 -13.21 23.55
CA LEU A 6 37.69 -12.24 24.10
C LEU A 6 37.43 -11.08 23.13
N GLY A 7 38.48 -10.57 22.47
CA GLY A 7 38.35 -9.50 21.47
C GLY A 7 37.53 -9.91 20.25
N ILE A 8 37.74 -11.13 19.75
CA ILE A 8 36.96 -11.69 18.63
C ILE A 8 35.49 -11.86 19.03
N LEU A 9 35.22 -12.32 20.26
CA LEU A 9 33.86 -12.49 20.76
C LEU A 9 33.12 -11.16 20.87
N LEU A 10 33.75 -10.14 21.43
CA LEU A 10 33.17 -8.80 21.54
C LEU A 10 32.92 -8.17 20.17
N PHE A 11 33.85 -8.36 19.22
CA PHE A 11 33.69 -7.90 17.85
C PHE A 11 32.49 -8.56 17.17
N ALA A 12 32.33 -9.89 17.29
CA ALA A 12 31.20 -10.61 16.71
C ALA A 12 29.85 -10.12 17.27
N ILE A 13 29.77 -9.87 18.59
CA ILE A 13 28.57 -9.32 19.23
C ILE A 13 28.27 -7.92 18.69
N ALA A 14 29.28 -7.03 18.62
CA ALA A 14 29.11 -5.70 18.09
C ALA A 14 28.63 -5.71 16.63
N THR A 15 29.22 -6.56 15.78
CA THR A 15 28.82 -6.73 14.39
C THR A 15 27.37 -7.24 14.30
N SER A 16 26.97 -8.22 15.10
CA SER A 16 25.60 -8.74 15.11
C SER A 16 24.57 -7.67 15.47
N VAL A 17 24.84 -6.84 16.48
CA VAL A 17 23.97 -5.72 16.88
C VAL A 17 23.84 -4.69 15.76
N LEU A 18 24.96 -4.34 15.10
CA LEU A 18 24.95 -3.42 13.96
C LEU A 18 24.12 -3.97 12.79
N TYR A 19 24.25 -5.26 12.47
CA TYR A 19 23.46 -5.92 11.44
C TYR A 19 21.97 -5.95 11.78
N ALA A 20 21.62 -6.32 13.01
CA ALA A 20 20.23 -6.34 13.46
C ALA A 20 19.59 -4.95 13.37
N TRP A 21 20.31 -3.91 13.80
CA TRP A 21 19.82 -2.53 13.70
C TRP A 21 19.65 -2.08 12.25
N GLY A 22 20.62 -2.35 11.38
CA GLY A 22 20.55 -2.05 9.95
C GLY A 22 19.37 -2.75 9.26
N TYR A 23 19.14 -4.02 9.62
CA TYR A 23 18.05 -4.83 9.08
C TYR A 23 16.67 -4.28 9.49
N VAL A 24 16.48 -3.97 10.78
CA VAL A 24 15.24 -3.37 11.29
C VAL A 24 14.98 -2.01 10.63
N LYS A 25 16.01 -1.17 10.45
CA LYS A 25 15.89 0.14 9.79
C LYS A 25 15.49 0.01 8.31
N SER A 26 16.10 -0.92 7.59
CA SER A 26 15.79 -1.19 6.17
C SER A 26 14.34 -1.64 5.98
N GLN A 27 13.85 -2.55 6.84
CA GLN A 27 12.47 -3.02 6.79
C GLN A 27 11.45 -1.90 7.00
N ARG A 28 11.71 -0.99 7.96
CA ARG A 28 10.82 0.16 8.22
C ARG A 28 10.65 1.05 6.99
N HIS A 29 11.70 1.25 6.19
CA HIS A 29 11.60 2.03 4.95
C HIS A 29 10.74 1.36 3.88
N SER A 30 10.89 0.05 3.67
CA SER A 30 10.05 -0.71 2.72
C SER A 30 8.58 -0.68 3.14
N GLN A 31 8.30 -0.91 4.44
CA GLN A 31 6.94 -0.88 4.98
C GLN A 31 6.29 0.50 4.82
N GLN A 32 7.02 1.59 5.08
CA GLN A 32 6.49 2.95 4.89
C GLN A 32 6.12 3.25 3.43
N ILE A 33 6.91 2.78 2.47
CA ILE A 33 6.60 2.96 1.04
C ILE A 33 5.34 2.18 0.66
N GLN A 34 5.21 0.94 1.15
CA GLN A 34 4.02 0.11 0.91
C GLN A 34 2.76 0.75 1.51
N ILE A 35 2.84 1.25 2.75
CA ILE A 35 1.73 1.96 3.41
C ILE A 35 1.34 3.22 2.61
N LYS A 36 2.31 4.03 2.19
CA LYS A 36 2.07 5.24 1.37
C LYS A 36 1.41 4.87 0.03
N PHE A 37 1.87 3.81 -0.61
CA PHE A 37 1.29 3.31 -1.85
C PHE A 37 -0.15 2.86 -1.67
N LYS A 38 -0.42 2.03 -0.65
CA LYS A 38 -1.77 1.58 -0.33
C LYS A 38 -2.71 2.76 -0.07
N LYS A 39 -2.27 3.74 0.74
CA LYS A 39 -3.05 4.95 1.04
C LYS A 39 -3.33 5.79 -0.21
N LYS A 40 -2.33 5.94 -1.09
CA LYS A 40 -2.50 6.68 -2.36
C LYS A 40 -3.49 5.98 -3.31
N ALA A 41 -3.37 4.66 -3.44
CA ALA A 41 -4.29 3.86 -4.25
C ALA A 41 -5.73 3.90 -3.71
N TRP A 42 -5.89 3.76 -2.40
CA TRP A 42 -7.17 3.91 -1.72
C TRP A 42 -7.81 5.27 -1.97
N ASN A 43 -7.06 6.36 -1.75
CA ASN A 43 -7.59 7.71 -1.93
C ASN A 43 -7.94 8.01 -3.39
N ALA A 44 -7.15 7.52 -4.36
CA ALA A 44 -7.48 7.69 -5.77
C ALA A 44 -8.80 7.00 -6.13
N LEU A 45 -9.00 5.78 -5.65
CA LEU A 45 -10.22 5.02 -5.90
C LEU A 45 -11.43 5.67 -5.21
N LEU A 46 -11.26 6.12 -3.96
CA LEU A 46 -12.28 6.84 -3.21
C LEU A 46 -12.68 8.16 -3.90
N ASN A 47 -11.70 8.95 -4.34
CA ASN A 47 -11.97 10.21 -5.05
C ASN A 47 -12.73 9.97 -6.35
N MET A 48 -12.37 8.93 -7.11
CA MET A 48 -13.12 8.57 -8.32
C MET A 48 -14.58 8.27 -7.97
N LEU A 49 -14.81 7.42 -6.97
CA LEU A 49 -16.16 7.07 -6.53
C LEU A 49 -16.95 8.23 -5.90
N MET A 50 -16.28 9.27 -5.40
CA MET A 50 -16.93 10.49 -4.92
C MET A 50 -17.32 11.44 -6.05
N GLU A 51 -16.58 11.44 -7.16
CA GLU A 51 -16.80 12.35 -8.29
C GLU A 51 -17.97 11.90 -9.18
N LYS A 52 -18.33 10.61 -9.13
CA LYS A 52 -19.40 10.02 -9.92
C LYS A 52 -20.24 9.11 -9.03
N ASP A 53 -21.56 9.26 -9.09
CA ASP A 53 -22.50 8.42 -8.33
C ASP A 53 -22.32 6.92 -8.62
N GLU A 54 -22.09 6.56 -9.88
CA GLU A 54 -21.81 5.18 -10.29
C GLU A 54 -20.56 5.11 -11.18
N ILE A 55 -19.66 4.16 -10.88
CA ILE A 55 -18.48 3.89 -11.71
C ILE A 55 -18.37 2.39 -12.06
N GLU A 56 -18.04 2.12 -13.32
CA GLU A 56 -17.69 0.77 -13.79
C GLU A 56 -16.29 0.32 -13.38
N PHE A 57 -16.12 -0.99 -13.17
CA PHE A 57 -14.82 -1.60 -12.86
C PHE A 57 -13.68 -1.19 -13.81
N LYS A 58 -13.97 -1.07 -15.12
CA LYS A 58 -12.97 -0.75 -16.15
C LYS A 58 -12.34 0.63 -15.90
N VAL A 59 -13.17 1.61 -15.55
CA VAL A 59 -12.74 3.00 -15.29
C VAL A 59 -11.88 3.06 -14.03
N LEU A 60 -12.26 2.35 -12.96
CA LEU A 60 -11.47 2.26 -11.73
C LEU A 60 -10.08 1.64 -12.01
N LYS A 61 -10.04 0.56 -12.78
CA LYS A 61 -8.79 -0.10 -13.17
C LYS A 61 -7.86 0.84 -13.94
N GLU A 62 -8.39 1.59 -14.90
CA GLU A 62 -7.61 2.57 -15.67
C GLU A 62 -7.07 3.69 -14.79
N GLY A 63 -7.91 4.21 -13.88
CA GLY A 63 -7.52 5.24 -12.92
C GLY A 63 -6.35 4.82 -12.01
N LEU A 64 -6.29 3.54 -11.61
CA LEU A 64 -5.19 3.03 -10.79
C LEU A 64 -3.88 2.80 -11.58
N ARG A 65 -3.93 2.65 -12.91
CA ARG A 65 -2.77 2.27 -13.74
C ARG A 65 -1.61 3.27 -13.66
N HIS A 66 -1.92 4.54 -13.42
CA HIS A 66 -0.96 5.63 -13.38
C HIS A 66 -0.42 5.92 -11.96
N ILE A 67 -0.81 5.13 -10.96
CA ILE A 67 -0.36 5.34 -9.58
C ILE A 67 1.07 4.87 -9.44
N GLU A 68 1.92 5.86 -9.17
CA GLU A 68 3.32 5.68 -8.84
C GLU A 68 3.61 6.32 -7.48
N VAL A 69 4.36 5.60 -6.64
CA VAL A 69 4.94 6.14 -5.42
C VAL A 69 6.46 6.08 -5.54
N LYS A 70 7.09 7.24 -5.44
CA LYS A 70 8.54 7.37 -5.37
C LYS A 70 8.97 7.29 -3.91
N GLY A 71 10.06 6.59 -3.65
CA GLY A 71 10.74 6.61 -2.35
C GLY A 71 11.35 7.99 -2.07
N SER A 72 12.22 8.06 -1.06
CA SER A 72 12.97 9.30 -0.79
C SER A 72 13.75 9.73 -2.04
N PHE A 73 13.89 11.04 -2.25
CA PHE A 73 14.51 11.65 -3.44
C PHE A 73 15.87 11.03 -3.80
N LEU A 74 16.63 10.62 -2.77
CA LEU A 74 17.96 10.01 -2.90
C LEU A 74 17.95 8.49 -3.13
N SER A 75 16.85 7.80 -2.85
CA SER A 75 16.81 6.33 -2.87
C SER A 75 16.65 5.72 -4.27
N GLY A 76 16.18 6.49 -5.26
CA GLY A 76 15.90 5.98 -6.62
C GLY A 76 14.77 4.94 -6.71
N ILE A 77 14.26 4.44 -5.58
CA ILE A 77 13.22 3.40 -5.52
C ILE A 77 11.90 3.99 -6.02
N LYS A 78 11.27 3.31 -6.98
CA LYS A 78 9.92 3.63 -7.48
C LYS A 78 9.06 2.38 -7.41
N VAL A 79 7.85 2.53 -6.88
CA VAL A 79 6.83 1.48 -6.87
C VAL A 79 5.71 1.92 -7.81
N LYS A 80 5.43 1.07 -8.80
CA LYS A 80 4.38 1.27 -9.80
C LYS A 80 3.37 0.13 -9.72
N VAL A 81 2.11 0.43 -10.00
CA VAL A 81 1.06 -0.58 -10.14
C VAL A 81 1.40 -1.51 -11.32
N GLN A 82 1.66 -2.79 -11.04
CA GLN A 82 1.90 -3.82 -12.06
C GLN A 82 0.58 -4.44 -12.54
N GLN A 83 -0.32 -4.74 -11.61
CA GLN A 83 -1.61 -5.39 -11.88
C GLN A 83 -2.76 -4.52 -11.36
N PRO A 84 -3.22 -3.53 -12.14
CA PRO A 84 -4.26 -2.61 -11.69
C PRO A 84 -5.61 -3.28 -11.45
N GLY A 85 -5.89 -4.40 -12.14
CA GLY A 85 -7.12 -5.17 -11.95
C GLY A 85 -7.20 -5.86 -10.59
N GLU A 86 -6.15 -6.61 -10.23
CA GLU A 86 -6.07 -7.27 -8.91
C GLU A 86 -6.03 -6.26 -7.76
N LEU A 87 -5.34 -5.13 -7.96
CA LEU A 87 -5.32 -4.04 -7.00
C LEU A 87 -6.72 -3.41 -6.82
N ALA A 88 -7.40 -3.09 -7.91
CA ALA A 88 -8.78 -2.58 -7.86
C ALA A 88 -9.70 -3.56 -7.14
N LYS A 89 -9.64 -4.85 -7.49
CA LYS A 89 -10.46 -5.90 -6.88
C LYS A 89 -10.22 -6.02 -5.38
N THR A 90 -8.95 -6.03 -4.97
CA THR A 90 -8.57 -6.10 -3.54
C THR A 90 -9.09 -4.87 -2.77
N LEU A 91 -8.93 -3.67 -3.33
CA LEU A 91 -9.39 -2.43 -2.69
C LEU A 91 -10.91 -2.35 -2.61
N LEU A 92 -11.63 -2.74 -3.67
CA LEU A 92 -13.09 -2.77 -3.70
C LEU A 92 -13.64 -3.79 -2.71
N MET A 93 -13.02 -4.98 -2.61
CA MET A 93 -13.38 -5.97 -1.60
C MET A 93 -13.14 -5.46 -0.18
N GLU A 94 -12.01 -4.77 0.08
CA GLU A 94 -11.76 -4.13 1.38
C GLU A 94 -12.80 -3.03 1.69
N MET A 95 -13.20 -2.23 0.70
CA MET A 95 -14.21 -1.18 0.86
C MET A 95 -15.63 -1.74 1.08
N GLU A 96 -15.98 -2.83 0.40
CA GLU A 96 -17.22 -3.58 0.61
C GLU A 96 -17.27 -4.17 2.03
N GLN A 97 -16.18 -4.81 2.47
CA GLN A 97 -16.07 -5.33 3.84
C GLN A 97 -16.21 -4.25 4.90
N LYS A 98 -15.74 -3.03 4.62
CA LYS A 98 -15.92 -1.86 5.49
C LYS A 98 -17.32 -1.24 5.41
N GLY A 99 -18.21 -1.74 4.55
CA GLY A 99 -19.56 -1.24 4.36
C GLY A 99 -19.63 0.13 3.68
N ILE A 100 -18.56 0.54 2.99
CA ILE A 100 -18.43 1.85 2.33
C ILE A 100 -18.99 1.81 0.90
N LEU A 101 -19.09 0.62 0.30
CA LEU A 101 -19.55 0.44 -1.09
C LEU A 101 -20.91 -0.23 -1.17
N LYS A 102 -21.67 0.16 -2.19
CA LYS A 102 -22.76 -0.61 -2.77
C LYS A 102 -22.32 -1.13 -4.13
N ILE A 103 -22.58 -2.41 -4.39
CA ILE A 103 -22.28 -3.03 -5.67
C ILE A 103 -23.61 -3.25 -6.39
N HIS A 104 -23.74 -2.63 -7.56
CA HIS A 104 -24.87 -2.83 -8.45
C HIS A 104 -24.42 -3.74 -9.60
N SER A 105 -25.04 -4.92 -9.70
CA SER A 105 -24.86 -5.80 -10.86
C SER A 105 -25.98 -5.51 -11.86
N TRP A 106 -25.60 -4.96 -13.02
CA TRP A 106 -26.49 -4.79 -14.16
C TRP A 106 -26.03 -5.73 -15.27
N GLY A 107 -26.56 -6.95 -15.25
CA GLY A 107 -26.16 -8.01 -16.18
C GLY A 107 -24.68 -8.38 -16.02
N GLU A 108 -23.88 -8.23 -17.08
CA GLU A 108 -22.44 -8.52 -17.07
C GLU A 108 -21.58 -7.37 -16.51
N ILE A 109 -22.15 -6.19 -16.25
CA ILE A 109 -21.40 -5.00 -15.83
C ILE A 109 -21.57 -4.78 -14.32
N LEU A 110 -20.44 -4.74 -13.61
CA LEU A 110 -20.36 -4.38 -12.21
C LEU A 110 -20.13 -2.88 -12.06
N LYS A 111 -21.07 -2.22 -11.40
CA LYS A 111 -20.98 -0.81 -11.01
C LYS A 111 -20.81 -0.68 -9.50
N TYR A 112 -20.05 0.33 -9.10
CA TYR A 112 -19.70 0.60 -7.72
C TYR A 112 -20.15 2.02 -7.38
N GLU A 113 -20.84 2.16 -6.24
CA GLU A 113 -21.35 3.41 -5.69
C GLU A 113 -20.92 3.52 -4.22
N LEU A 114 -20.63 4.74 -3.75
CA LEU A 114 -20.38 4.97 -2.32
C LEU A 114 -21.67 4.94 -1.52
N LYS A 115 -21.66 4.21 -0.42
CA LYS A 115 -22.71 4.25 0.59
C LYS A 115 -22.51 5.50 1.43
N ASP A 116 -23.38 6.49 1.23
CA ASP A 116 -23.34 7.87 1.71
C ASP A 116 -23.42 8.08 3.25
N HIS A 117 -22.75 7.27 4.08
CA HIS A 117 -22.94 7.40 5.54
C HIS A 117 -21.74 7.40 6.49
N ASN A 118 -20.49 7.16 6.08
CA ASN A 118 -19.38 7.13 7.07
C ASN A 118 -17.98 7.45 6.54
N LEU A 119 -17.84 8.48 5.69
CA LEU A 119 -16.52 8.91 5.19
C LEU A 119 -15.67 9.70 6.20
N LYS A 120 -16.17 9.96 7.41
CA LYS A 120 -15.48 10.80 8.41
C LYS A 120 -14.63 10.03 9.44
N GLU A 121 -14.78 8.72 9.59
CA GLU A 121 -14.14 7.97 10.69
C GLU A 121 -12.88 7.17 10.31
N VAL A 122 -12.44 7.21 9.04
CA VAL A 122 -11.25 6.45 8.60
C VAL A 122 -10.10 7.39 8.24
N GLN A 123 -9.64 8.20 9.22
CA GLN A 123 -8.39 8.98 9.12
C GLN A 123 -7.26 8.36 9.94
#